data_AF-A0A6J4S0S3-F1
#
_entry.id   AF-A0A6J4S0S3-F1
#
_cell.length_a   1.000
_cell.length_b   1.000
_cell.length_c   1.000
_cell.angle_alpha   90.00
_cell.angle_beta   90.00
_cell.angle_gamma   90.00
#
_symmetry.space_group_name_H-M   'P 1'
#
loop_
_entity.id
_entity.type
_entity.pdbx_description
1 polymer ?
#
loop_
_entity_poly.entity_id
_entity_poly.type
_entity_poly.pdbx_seq_one_letter_code
_entity_poly.pdbx_strand_id
1 'polypeptide(L)'
;PGVEPTSVYLRDYPEDDLGAHIFGTVREISPEEQKLKRYRNVEQGTPIGKDGIEETYDEYLRGKSGFDRVIVDAFGERDERRPMTRREPRQGHRVRLTLDLDLQEAAHKALQRAIAAAASKGAQAGAYVAMNPENGEIYALGSYPSFDANVFARPISQDTYDRLRSEANGSPLFNRAIGAGYPSGSTFKPVTALAALESGILTPGQIINDTGSFDLGDRRLKNARDAVFGPIELTRALQVSSDVFFYTLGARANARGPVIQRWARDLGLGRPTGIDLPGEISGLVPDRKWRDAGYRRYSRCVKREKVPAATTAALLACGGIERPWSLGDNVNLAIGQGDFQATPLQMAVAYSTIVN
;
A
#
# COMPACT_ATOMS: atom_id res chain seq x y z
N PRO A 1 20.30 31.44 38.92
CA PRO A 1 19.33 30.82 39.85
C PRO A 1 17.96 30.72 39.17
N GLY A 2 17.31 29.55 39.18
CA GLY A 2 16.03 29.33 38.50
C GLY A 2 16.10 28.91 37.02
N VAL A 3 17.29 28.60 36.51
CA VAL A 3 17.49 27.96 35.19
C VAL A 3 18.18 26.64 35.43
N GLU A 4 17.56 25.55 35.00
CA GLU A 4 18.09 24.19 35.16
C GLU A 4 18.29 23.54 33.78
N PRO A 5 19.51 23.14 33.41
CA PRO A 5 19.74 22.39 32.19
C PRO A 5 19.20 20.96 32.36
N THR A 6 18.26 20.56 31.50
CA THR A 6 17.73 19.20 31.44
C THR A 6 18.17 18.54 30.14
N SER A 7 18.59 17.26 30.21
CA SER A 7 18.86 16.44 29.03
C SER A 7 17.57 15.81 28.53
N VAL A 8 17.29 15.94 27.24
CA VAL A 8 16.18 15.27 26.55
C VAL A 8 16.73 14.33 25.48
N TYR A 9 16.12 13.17 25.33
CA TYR A 9 16.47 12.21 24.28
C TYR A 9 15.57 12.44 23.08
N LEU A 10 16.18 12.73 21.93
CA LEU A 10 15.48 12.86 20.66
C LEU A 10 15.71 11.61 19.83
N ARG A 11 14.69 11.22 19.06
CA ARG A 11 14.81 10.13 18.10
C ARG A 11 15.67 10.60 16.93
N ASP A 12 16.51 9.70 16.45
CA ASP A 12 17.45 9.94 15.36
C ASP A 12 17.30 8.81 14.34
N TYR A 13 17.21 9.19 13.06
CA TYR A 13 17.13 8.30 11.92
C TYR A 13 18.39 8.52 11.07
N PRO A 14 19.43 7.67 11.21
CA PRO A 14 20.74 7.92 10.59
C PRO A 14 20.73 7.92 9.06
N GLU A 15 19.73 7.29 8.44
CA GLU A 15 19.62 7.11 7.00
C GLU A 15 18.71 8.15 6.33
N ASP A 16 18.43 9.26 7.02
CA ASP A 16 17.62 10.39 6.55
C ASP A 16 16.26 9.98 5.94
N ASP A 17 16.14 10.01 4.61
CA ASP A 17 14.91 9.69 3.88
C ASP A 17 14.79 8.22 3.46
N LEU A 18 15.83 7.41 3.67
CA LEU A 18 15.83 6.00 3.35
C LEU A 18 14.97 5.22 4.34
N GLY A 19 13.90 4.60 3.83
CA GLY A 19 13.02 3.77 4.66
C GLY A 19 12.12 4.56 5.61
N ALA A 20 11.94 5.87 5.41
CA ALA A 20 11.08 6.71 6.24
C ALA A 20 9.65 6.16 6.40
N HIS A 21 9.06 5.57 5.35
CA HIS A 21 7.74 4.93 5.42
C HIS A 21 7.73 3.56 6.11
N ILE A 22 8.89 2.93 6.29
CA ILE A 22 9.01 1.70 7.08
C ILE A 22 9.19 2.07 8.55
N PHE A 23 10.22 2.86 8.87
CA PHE A 23 10.52 3.23 10.24
C PHE A 23 9.38 4.03 10.84
N GLY A 24 8.83 4.97 10.07
CA GLY A 24 7.77 5.86 10.50
C GLY A 24 8.34 7.04 11.28
N THR A 25 7.54 7.58 12.20
CA THR A 25 7.90 8.79 12.93
C THR A 25 7.47 8.69 14.39
N VAL A 26 8.11 9.49 15.25
CA VAL A 26 7.69 9.67 16.64
C VAL A 26 7.30 11.12 16.86
N ARG A 27 6.20 11.35 17.60
CA ARG A 27 5.78 12.70 18.04
C ARG A 27 5.10 12.61 19.39
N GLU A 28 4.97 13.74 20.09
CA GLU A 28 4.22 13.80 21.33
C GLU A 28 2.79 13.27 21.17
N ILE A 29 2.31 12.59 22.20
CA ILE A 29 0.94 12.11 22.28
C ILE A 29 -0.06 13.28 22.33
N SER A 30 -1.07 13.24 21.48
CA SER A 30 -2.17 14.22 21.48
C SER A 30 -3.24 13.86 22.51
N PRO A 31 -4.07 14.83 22.95
CA PRO A 31 -5.21 14.57 23.84
C PRO A 31 -6.21 13.55 23.28
N GLU A 32 -6.37 13.46 21.96
CA GLU A 32 -7.26 12.48 21.32
C GLU A 32 -6.69 11.06 21.38
N GLU A 33 -5.37 10.92 21.19
CA GLU A 33 -4.71 9.61 21.29
C GLU A 33 -4.73 9.06 22.72
N GLN A 34 -4.67 9.90 23.76
CA GLN A 34 -4.81 9.46 25.16
C GLN A 34 -6.14 8.77 25.46
N LYS A 35 -7.19 9.03 24.66
CA LYS A 35 -8.49 8.35 24.79
C LYS A 35 -8.44 6.91 24.27
N LEU A 36 -7.44 6.56 23.46
CA LEU A 36 -7.27 5.21 22.93
C LEU A 36 -6.84 4.25 24.05
N LYS A 37 -7.41 3.04 24.05
CA LYS A 37 -7.14 2.02 25.08
C LYS A 37 -5.63 1.74 25.24
N ARG A 38 -4.88 1.71 24.14
CA ARG A 38 -3.42 1.46 24.14
C ARG A 38 -2.59 2.57 24.80
N TYR A 39 -3.18 3.76 24.98
CA TYR A 39 -2.51 4.94 25.51
C TYR A 39 -3.12 5.54 26.78
N ARG A 40 -4.09 4.86 27.39
CA ARG A 40 -4.80 5.37 28.58
C ARG A 40 -3.87 5.74 29.76
N ASN A 41 -2.72 5.08 29.87
CA ASN A 41 -1.75 5.29 30.96
C ASN A 41 -0.49 6.04 30.50
N VAL A 42 -0.57 6.75 29.36
CA VAL A 42 0.54 7.46 28.75
C VAL A 42 0.38 8.93 29.09
N GLU A 43 1.39 9.48 29.73
CA GLU A 43 1.38 10.88 30.18
C GLU A 43 1.49 11.82 28.97
N GLN A 44 0.86 13.00 29.09
CA GLN A 44 0.99 14.05 28.09
C GLN A 44 2.46 14.47 27.93
N GLY A 45 2.86 14.80 26.70
CA GLY A 45 4.26 15.12 26.38
C GLY A 45 5.13 13.88 26.16
N THR A 46 4.62 12.66 26.38
CA THR A 46 5.36 11.44 26.04
C THR A 46 5.45 11.29 24.51
N PRO A 47 6.65 11.12 23.93
CA PRO A 47 6.79 10.78 22.52
C PRO A 47 6.26 9.35 22.28
N ILE A 48 5.46 9.19 21.23
CA ILE A 48 4.91 7.92 20.78
C ILE A 48 5.13 7.76 19.28
N GLY A 49 5.20 6.51 18.82
CA GLY A 49 5.16 6.17 17.41
C GLY A 49 3.86 6.61 16.75
N LYS A 50 3.97 7.22 15.56
CA LYS A 50 2.85 7.80 14.80
C LYS A 50 2.65 7.19 13.42
N ASP A 51 3.65 6.45 12.96
CA ASP A 51 3.60 5.73 11.68
C ASP A 51 4.59 4.56 11.73
N GLY A 52 4.54 3.69 10.73
CA GLY A 52 5.52 2.64 10.48
C GLY A 52 5.74 1.65 11.65
N ILE A 53 6.97 1.17 11.78
CA ILE A 53 7.44 0.29 12.85
C ILE A 53 7.35 1.00 14.20
N GLU A 54 7.64 2.31 14.26
CA GLU A 54 7.53 3.10 15.49
C GLU A 54 6.12 3.01 16.07
N GLU A 55 5.07 3.17 15.25
CA GLU A 55 3.69 3.02 15.72
C GLU A 55 3.34 1.57 16.05
N THR A 56 3.64 0.65 15.13
CA THR A 56 3.23 -0.76 15.23
C THR A 56 3.79 -1.41 16.49
N TYR A 57 5.02 -1.07 16.85
CA TYR A 57 5.73 -1.61 17.99
C TYR A 57 5.94 -0.61 19.13
N ASP A 58 5.19 0.51 19.16
CA ASP A 58 5.33 1.57 20.18
C ASP A 58 5.30 1.03 21.62
N GLU A 59 4.39 0.10 21.92
CA GLU A 59 4.26 -0.49 23.26
C GLU A 59 5.56 -1.19 23.71
N TYR A 60 6.28 -1.81 22.77
CA TYR A 60 7.55 -2.49 23.04
C TYR A 60 8.73 -1.51 23.05
N LEU A 61 8.74 -0.56 22.10
CA LEU A 61 9.85 0.39 21.88
C LEU A 61 9.93 1.48 22.94
N ARG A 62 8.79 2.00 23.39
CA ARG A 62 8.72 3.13 24.33
C ARG A 62 9.19 2.79 25.74
N GLY A 63 9.06 1.53 26.15
CA GLY A 63 9.34 1.12 27.53
C GLY A 63 8.31 1.63 28.53
N LYS A 64 8.72 1.79 29.80
CA LYS A 64 7.83 2.25 30.88
C LYS A 64 8.49 3.37 31.66
N SER A 65 7.78 4.50 31.80
CA SER A 65 8.24 5.64 32.59
C SER A 65 8.48 5.26 34.05
N GLY A 66 9.58 5.79 34.59
CA GLY A 66 9.83 5.85 36.03
C GLY A 66 9.10 7.03 36.64
N PHE A 67 9.31 7.27 37.94
CA PHE A 67 8.89 8.51 38.57
C PHE A 67 9.74 8.79 39.80
N ASP A 68 9.89 10.08 40.11
CA ASP A 68 10.38 10.57 41.39
C ASP A 68 9.24 11.27 42.12
N ARG A 69 8.86 10.75 43.28
CA ARG A 69 7.94 11.41 44.19
C ARG A 69 8.75 12.17 45.23
N VAL A 70 8.76 13.49 45.10
CA VAL A 70 9.40 14.44 46.01
C VAL A 70 8.35 15.18 46.84
N ILE A 71 8.71 15.54 48.07
CA ILE A 71 7.91 16.43 48.92
C ILE A 71 8.53 17.82 48.79
N VAL A 72 7.69 18.81 48.51
CA VAL A 72 8.08 20.22 48.39
C VAL A 72 7.44 21.05 49.50
N ASP A 73 8.07 22.17 49.85
CA ASP A 73 7.51 23.14 50.78
C ASP A 73 6.50 24.09 50.10
N ALA A 74 6.01 25.10 50.83
CA ALA A 74 5.05 26.07 50.32
C ALA A 74 5.62 26.98 49.20
N PHE A 75 6.94 27.03 49.04
CA PHE A 75 7.63 27.78 47.99
C PHE A 75 7.98 26.88 46.78
N GLY A 76 7.70 25.57 46.86
CA GLY A 76 7.97 24.60 45.80
C GLY A 76 9.40 24.04 45.84
N GLU A 77 10.18 24.34 46.87
CA GLU A 77 11.54 23.81 47.02
C GLU A 77 11.49 22.40 47.62
N ARG A 78 12.37 21.51 47.13
CA ARG A 78 12.45 20.13 47.60
C ARG A 78 12.87 20.09 49.07
N ASP A 79 12.06 19.47 49.93
CA ASP A 79 12.42 19.25 51.34
C ASP A 79 13.42 18.09 51.44
N GLU A 80 14.72 18.43 51.51
CA GLU A 80 15.81 17.43 51.57
C GLU A 80 15.74 16.52 52.81
N ARG A 81 14.98 16.91 53.84
CA ARG A 81 14.79 16.12 55.06
C ARG A 81 13.83 14.95 54.87
N ARG A 82 13.08 14.91 53.76
CA ARG A 82 12.08 13.87 53.47
C ARG A 82 12.61 12.88 52.44
N PRO A 83 12.35 11.57 52.62
CA PRO A 83 12.77 10.56 51.65
C PRO A 83 12.03 10.72 50.32
N MET A 84 12.77 10.65 49.22
CA MET A 84 12.22 10.58 47.87
C MET A 84 11.82 9.13 47.57
N THR A 85 10.64 8.92 46.98
CA THR A 85 10.27 7.61 46.43
C THR A 85 10.58 7.61 44.94
N ARG A 86 11.55 6.79 44.53
CA ARG A 86 11.93 6.63 43.12
C ARG A 86 11.46 5.28 42.58
N ARG A 87 10.90 5.28 41.37
CA ARG A 87 10.78 4.10 40.53
C ARG A 87 11.62 4.33 39.28
N GLU A 88 12.64 3.50 39.09
CA GLU A 88 13.47 3.58 37.88
C GLU A 88 12.63 3.31 36.61
N PRO A 89 12.88 4.04 35.51
CA PRO A 89 12.28 3.73 34.23
C PRO A 89 12.76 2.38 33.72
N ARG A 90 11.95 1.74 32.88
CA ARG A 90 12.34 0.52 32.16
C ARG A 90 12.54 0.88 30.70
N GLN A 91 13.75 0.63 30.21
CA GLN A 91 14.08 0.78 28.79
C GLN A 91 13.16 -0.09 27.94
N GLY A 92 12.76 0.42 26.79
CA GLY A 92 12.05 -0.35 25.78
C GLY A 92 12.90 -1.48 25.19
N HIS A 93 12.23 -2.37 24.50
CA HIS A 93 12.86 -3.47 23.78
C HIS A 93 13.52 -2.96 22.49
N ARG A 94 14.43 -3.78 21.95
CA ARG A 94 14.99 -3.59 20.62
C ARG A 94 14.23 -4.46 19.63
N VAL A 95 13.87 -3.88 18.49
CA VAL A 95 13.30 -4.60 17.36
C VAL A 95 14.41 -4.83 16.33
N ARG A 96 14.55 -6.06 15.86
CA ARG A 96 15.43 -6.40 14.73
C ARG A 96 14.54 -6.67 13.52
N LEU A 97 14.73 -5.89 12.47
CA LEU A 97 13.99 -6.02 11.23
C LEU A 97 14.67 -7.02 10.29
N THR A 98 13.92 -7.48 9.30
CA THR A 98 14.40 -8.33 8.20
C THR A 98 15.13 -7.54 7.12
N LEU A 99 15.03 -6.20 7.15
CA LEU A 99 15.60 -5.33 6.12
C LEU A 99 17.10 -5.52 5.96
N ASP A 100 17.53 -5.53 4.71
CA ASP A 100 18.92 -5.45 4.30
C ASP A 100 19.21 -4.01 3.86
N LEU A 101 20.12 -3.32 4.57
CA LEU A 101 20.38 -1.90 4.35
C LEU A 101 20.98 -1.65 2.96
N ASP A 102 21.91 -2.50 2.51
CA ASP A 102 22.56 -2.36 1.21
C ASP A 102 21.53 -2.55 0.08
N LEU A 103 20.61 -3.51 0.24
CA LEU A 103 19.53 -3.73 -0.72
C LEU A 103 18.52 -2.58 -0.70
N GLN A 104 18.15 -2.08 0.48
CA GLN A 104 17.24 -0.94 0.64
C GLN A 104 17.81 0.31 -0.06
N GLU A 105 19.10 0.61 0.13
CA GLU A 105 19.79 1.68 -0.58
C GLU A 105 19.80 1.47 -2.10
N ALA A 106 20.17 0.27 -2.54
CA ALA A 106 20.26 -0.07 -3.96
C ALA A 106 18.88 0.07 -4.64
N ALA A 107 17.83 -0.44 -4.00
CA ALA A 107 16.46 -0.34 -4.48
C ALA A 107 15.96 1.11 -4.51
N HIS A 108 16.26 1.91 -3.47
CA HIS A 108 15.92 3.33 -3.43
C HIS A 108 16.58 4.11 -4.56
N LYS A 109 17.90 3.96 -4.75
CA LYS A 109 18.66 4.60 -5.83
C LYS A 109 18.16 4.14 -7.21
N ALA A 110 17.83 2.87 -7.36
CA ALA A 110 17.26 2.34 -8.61
C ALA A 110 15.90 2.95 -8.93
N LEU A 111 15.01 3.08 -7.93
CA LEU A 111 13.70 3.71 -8.10
C LEU A 111 13.82 5.19 -8.47
N GLN A 112 14.69 5.94 -7.79
CA GLN A 112 14.96 7.35 -8.12
C GLN A 112 15.42 7.52 -9.57
N ARG A 113 16.38 6.68 -10.02
CA ARG A 113 16.85 6.70 -11.41
C ARG A 113 15.75 6.35 -12.41
N ALA A 114 14.92 5.35 -12.10
CA ALA A 114 13.81 4.94 -12.96
C ALA A 114 12.75 6.04 -13.09
N ILE A 115 12.41 6.71 -11.99
CA ILE A 115 11.46 7.84 -12.00
C ILE A 115 12.04 9.02 -12.78
N ALA A 116 13.30 9.38 -12.54
CA ALA A 116 13.97 10.44 -13.28
C ALA A 116 14.01 10.16 -14.80
N ALA A 117 14.33 8.93 -15.20
CA ALA A 117 14.34 8.50 -16.61
C ALA A 117 12.93 8.53 -17.25
N ALA A 118 11.88 8.33 -16.44
CA ALA A 118 10.49 8.37 -16.88
C ALA A 118 9.79 9.72 -16.66
N ALA A 119 10.49 10.73 -16.10
CA ALA A 119 9.92 12.02 -15.76
C ALA A 119 9.37 12.76 -16.99
N SER A 120 10.04 12.65 -18.14
CA SER A 120 9.57 13.19 -19.43
C SER A 120 8.25 12.58 -19.91
N LYS A 121 7.86 11.43 -19.36
CA LYS A 121 6.59 10.74 -19.61
C LYS A 121 5.57 10.94 -18.49
N GLY A 122 5.85 11.84 -17.55
CA GLY A 122 4.97 12.18 -16.43
C GLY A 122 5.14 11.30 -15.18
N ALA A 123 6.18 10.47 -15.09
CA ALA A 123 6.46 9.74 -13.86
C ALA A 123 6.95 10.69 -12.77
N GLN A 124 6.27 10.70 -11.61
CA GLN A 124 6.59 11.55 -10.46
C GLN A 124 6.86 10.76 -9.18
N ALA A 125 6.42 9.50 -9.15
CA ALA A 125 6.39 8.70 -7.95
C ALA A 125 6.40 7.20 -8.26
N GLY A 126 6.75 6.38 -7.28
CA GLY A 126 6.78 4.93 -7.40
C GLY A 126 7.06 4.23 -6.08
N ALA A 127 7.19 2.92 -6.12
CA ALA A 127 7.49 2.08 -4.96
C ALA A 127 8.27 0.84 -5.37
N TYR A 128 8.92 0.22 -4.40
CA TYR A 128 9.57 -1.08 -4.57
C TYR A 128 9.29 -1.97 -3.36
N VAL A 129 9.34 -3.28 -3.61
CA VAL A 129 9.30 -4.33 -2.60
C VAL A 129 10.25 -5.43 -3.05
N ALA A 130 11.17 -5.84 -2.18
CA ALA A 130 11.98 -7.03 -2.32
C ALA A 130 11.69 -7.94 -1.14
N MET A 131 11.22 -9.16 -1.44
CA MET A 131 10.82 -10.14 -0.44
C MET A 131 11.47 -11.49 -0.73
N ASN A 132 11.75 -12.23 0.34
CA ASN A 132 12.07 -13.64 0.23
C ASN A 132 10.77 -14.44 0.02
N PRO A 133 10.63 -15.18 -1.09
CA PRO A 133 9.40 -15.90 -1.39
C PRO A 133 9.18 -17.11 -0.47
N GLU A 134 10.22 -17.69 0.13
CA GLU A 134 10.10 -18.94 0.90
C GLU A 134 9.55 -18.71 2.32
N ASN A 135 9.82 -17.53 2.90
CA ASN A 135 9.47 -17.23 4.29
C ASN A 135 8.72 -15.89 4.47
N GLY A 136 8.57 -15.09 3.42
CA GLY A 136 7.85 -13.81 3.45
C GLY A 136 8.64 -12.64 4.08
N GLU A 137 9.91 -12.82 4.42
CA GLU A 137 10.74 -11.73 4.94
C GLU A 137 10.87 -10.59 3.91
N ILE A 138 10.71 -9.35 4.36
CA ILE A 138 10.89 -8.17 3.52
C ILE A 138 12.32 -7.65 3.69
N TYR A 139 13.11 -7.72 2.62
CA TYR A 139 14.50 -7.23 2.62
C TYR A 139 14.59 -5.76 2.21
N ALA A 140 13.67 -5.29 1.38
CA ALA A 140 13.58 -3.88 1.03
C ALA A 140 12.13 -3.48 0.73
N LEU A 141 11.70 -2.31 1.22
CA LEU A 141 10.38 -1.75 0.92
C LEU A 141 10.47 -0.23 0.92
N GLY A 142 9.91 0.42 -0.08
CA GLY A 142 10.02 1.88 -0.14
C GLY A 142 9.02 2.53 -1.07
N SER A 143 8.83 3.82 -0.83
CA SER A 143 7.99 4.73 -1.61
C SER A 143 8.82 5.95 -1.99
N TYR A 144 8.61 6.46 -3.20
CA TYR A 144 9.20 7.71 -3.67
C TYR A 144 8.10 8.62 -4.22
N PRO A 145 8.13 9.94 -3.97
CA PRO A 145 9.10 10.66 -3.13
C PRO A 145 9.09 10.25 -1.66
N SER A 146 10.25 10.34 -1.00
CA SER A 146 10.42 10.09 0.44
C SER A 146 10.62 11.40 1.20
N PHE A 147 10.86 11.31 2.51
CA PHE A 147 11.07 12.44 3.40
C PHE A 147 12.04 12.07 4.52
N ASP A 148 12.81 13.04 5.02
CA ASP A 148 13.64 12.85 6.22
C ASP A 148 12.73 12.73 7.46
N ALA A 149 12.78 11.58 8.15
CA ALA A 149 11.97 11.32 9.33
C ALA A 149 12.39 12.16 10.55
N ASN A 150 13.63 12.65 10.59
CA ASN A 150 14.15 13.48 11.70
C ASN A 150 13.39 14.80 11.85
N VAL A 151 12.75 15.31 10.79
CA VAL A 151 11.94 16.53 10.83
C VAL A 151 10.76 16.42 11.80
N PHE A 152 10.30 15.20 12.11
CA PHE A 152 9.20 14.95 13.03
C PHE A 152 9.66 14.66 14.47
N ALA A 153 10.94 14.30 14.67
CA ALA A 153 11.51 14.12 16.01
C ALA A 153 11.71 15.44 16.76
N ARG A 154 11.46 16.59 16.10
CA ARG A 154 11.61 17.95 16.61
C ARG A 154 10.37 18.77 16.28
N PRO A 155 10.17 19.95 16.89
CA PRO A 155 9.12 20.88 16.47
C PRO A 155 9.22 21.21 14.98
N ILE A 156 8.21 20.79 14.20
CA ILE A 156 8.15 21.00 12.76
C ILE A 156 7.46 22.33 12.44
N SER A 157 7.97 23.07 11.44
CA SER A 157 7.29 24.26 10.94
C SER A 157 6.08 23.90 10.09
N GLN A 158 5.03 24.74 10.12
CA GLN A 158 3.83 24.51 9.31
C GLN A 158 4.15 24.44 7.80
N ASP A 159 5.05 25.29 7.31
CA ASP A 159 5.52 25.26 5.90
C ASP A 159 6.14 23.91 5.51
N THR A 160 7.00 23.35 6.38
CA THR A 160 7.62 22.04 6.13
C THR A 160 6.56 20.94 6.11
N TYR A 161 5.62 20.98 7.05
CA TYR A 161 4.52 20.02 7.11
C TYR A 161 3.62 20.09 5.87
N ASP A 162 3.25 21.28 5.44
CA ASP A 162 2.42 21.50 4.25
C ASP A 162 3.13 21.03 2.98
N ARG A 163 4.44 21.28 2.87
CA ARG A 163 5.27 20.79 1.76
C ARG A 163 5.27 19.27 1.68
N LEU A 164 5.40 18.58 2.81
CA LEU A 164 5.40 17.11 2.90
C LEU A 164 4.02 16.49 2.61
N ARG A 165 2.93 17.24 2.84
CA ARG A 165 1.57 16.79 2.55
C ARG A 165 1.09 17.14 1.13
N SER A 166 1.77 18.06 0.46
CA SER A 166 1.35 18.59 -0.84
C SER A 166 1.37 17.52 -1.95
N GLU A 167 0.26 17.43 -2.69
CA GLU A 167 0.17 16.63 -3.91
C GLU A 167 1.12 17.12 -4.99
N ALA A 168 1.37 18.43 -5.06
CA ALA A 168 2.29 19.03 -6.03
C ALA A 168 3.75 18.53 -5.85
N ASN A 169 4.09 18.05 -4.65
CA ASN A 169 5.39 17.45 -4.34
C ASN A 169 5.35 15.92 -4.40
N GLY A 170 4.31 15.34 -4.99
CA GLY A 170 4.13 13.90 -5.08
C GLY A 170 3.75 13.24 -3.76
N SER A 171 3.12 13.96 -2.82
CA SER A 171 2.68 13.42 -1.51
C SER A 171 3.75 12.56 -0.80
N PRO A 172 4.90 13.14 -0.38
CA PRO A 172 6.01 12.39 0.23
C PRO A 172 5.64 11.50 1.42
N LEU A 173 4.66 11.89 2.24
CA LEU A 173 4.25 11.10 3.40
C LEU A 173 3.49 9.80 3.04
N PHE A 174 3.10 9.63 1.77
CA PHE A 174 2.26 8.53 1.36
C PHE A 174 3.07 7.27 1.03
N ASN A 175 2.82 6.18 1.77
CA ASN A 175 3.45 4.89 1.53
C ASN A 175 2.78 4.17 0.35
N ARG A 176 3.37 4.27 -0.84
CA ARG A 176 2.86 3.68 -2.08
C ARG A 176 3.00 2.16 -2.16
N ALA A 177 3.90 1.57 -1.38
CA ALA A 177 4.11 0.13 -1.40
C ALA A 177 2.91 -0.65 -0.83
N ILE A 178 2.19 -0.05 0.13
CA ILE A 178 1.08 -0.70 0.86
C ILE A 178 -0.22 0.12 0.86
N GLY A 179 -0.13 1.43 0.65
CA GLY A 179 -1.25 2.37 0.82
C GLY A 179 -1.99 2.73 -0.47
N ALA A 180 -1.47 2.35 -1.65
CA ALA A 180 -2.11 2.63 -2.93
C ALA A 180 -2.37 1.39 -3.77
N GLY A 181 -3.56 1.40 -4.40
CA GLY A 181 -3.99 0.37 -5.32
C GLY A 181 -3.79 0.84 -6.76
N TYR A 182 -3.04 0.06 -7.53
CA TYR A 182 -2.75 0.35 -8.93
C TYR A 182 -3.34 -0.74 -9.82
N PRO A 183 -3.79 -0.41 -11.04
CA PRO A 183 -3.87 -1.40 -12.10
C PRO A 183 -2.48 -2.00 -12.29
N SER A 184 -2.34 -3.31 -12.06
CA SER A 184 -1.04 -3.98 -12.17
C SER A 184 -0.66 -4.24 -13.63
N GLY A 185 -1.64 -4.11 -14.54
CA GLY A 185 -1.46 -4.34 -15.96
C GLY A 185 -0.96 -5.76 -16.25
N SER A 186 -0.03 -5.88 -17.19
CA SER A 186 0.46 -7.19 -17.66
C SER A 186 1.12 -8.05 -16.57
N THR A 187 1.52 -7.47 -15.43
CA THR A 187 2.03 -8.25 -14.29
C THR A 187 0.96 -9.15 -13.65
N PHE A 188 -0.33 -8.98 -13.98
CA PHE A 188 -1.42 -9.88 -13.58
C PHE A 188 -1.55 -11.13 -14.47
N LYS A 189 -0.96 -11.15 -15.67
CA LYS A 189 -1.14 -12.25 -16.63
C LYS A 189 -0.78 -13.63 -16.06
N PRO A 190 0.27 -13.80 -15.23
CA PRO A 190 0.52 -15.08 -14.55
C PRO A 190 -0.66 -15.57 -13.68
N VAL A 191 -1.39 -14.66 -13.01
CA VAL A 191 -2.60 -15.00 -12.23
C VAL A 191 -3.70 -15.53 -13.15
N THR A 192 -3.95 -14.85 -14.28
CA THR A 192 -4.92 -15.31 -15.28
C THR A 192 -4.52 -16.65 -15.91
N ALA A 193 -3.23 -16.85 -16.19
CA ALA A 193 -2.70 -18.07 -16.74
C ALA A 193 -2.92 -19.26 -15.78
N LEU A 194 -2.56 -19.10 -14.51
CA LEU A 194 -2.79 -20.10 -13.46
C LEU A 194 -4.28 -20.46 -13.38
N ALA A 195 -5.15 -19.44 -13.27
CA ALA A 195 -6.59 -19.65 -13.23
C ALA A 195 -7.13 -20.42 -14.45
N ALA A 196 -6.62 -20.12 -15.64
CA ALA A 196 -7.05 -20.76 -16.88
C ALA A 196 -6.59 -22.22 -16.97
N LEU A 197 -5.36 -22.52 -16.55
CA LEU A 197 -4.82 -23.87 -16.50
C LEU A 197 -5.58 -24.73 -15.48
N GLU A 198 -5.69 -24.26 -14.24
CA GLU A 198 -6.34 -24.96 -13.14
C GLU A 198 -7.84 -25.22 -13.38
N SER A 199 -8.49 -24.34 -14.15
CA SER A 199 -9.91 -24.49 -14.50
C SER A 199 -10.14 -25.23 -15.82
N GLY A 200 -9.09 -25.75 -16.48
CA GLY A 200 -9.17 -26.45 -17.76
C GLY A 200 -9.63 -25.56 -18.94
N ILE A 201 -9.53 -24.24 -18.81
CA ILE A 201 -9.83 -23.27 -19.89
C ILE A 201 -8.70 -23.21 -20.92
N LEU A 202 -7.49 -23.49 -20.43
CA LEU A 202 -6.26 -23.56 -21.20
C LEU A 202 -5.56 -24.88 -20.88
N THR A 203 -4.94 -25.50 -21.88
CA THR A 203 -3.98 -26.59 -21.66
C THR A 203 -2.56 -26.10 -21.98
N PRO A 204 -1.49 -26.67 -21.39
CA PRO A 204 -0.12 -26.15 -21.57
C PRO A 204 0.35 -26.03 -23.02
N GLY A 205 -0.05 -26.96 -23.90
CA GLY A 205 0.30 -26.96 -25.33
C GLY A 205 -0.73 -26.28 -26.24
N GLN A 206 -1.79 -25.68 -25.67
CA GLN A 206 -2.84 -25.07 -26.49
C GLN A 206 -2.33 -23.81 -27.18
N ILE A 207 -2.51 -23.79 -28.50
CA ILE A 207 -2.23 -22.64 -29.35
C ILE A 207 -3.48 -21.77 -29.46
N ILE A 208 -3.31 -20.46 -29.31
CA ILE A 208 -4.33 -19.45 -29.60
C ILE A 208 -3.78 -18.55 -30.71
N ASN A 209 -4.58 -18.32 -31.75
CA ASN A 209 -4.20 -17.43 -32.84
C ASN A 209 -4.41 -15.97 -32.43
N ASP A 210 -3.32 -15.23 -32.25
CA ASP A 210 -3.31 -13.81 -31.97
C ASP A 210 -3.24 -13.00 -33.28
N THR A 211 -4.40 -12.47 -33.70
CA THR A 211 -4.53 -11.63 -34.90
C THR A 211 -4.21 -10.15 -34.65
N GLY A 212 -3.72 -9.78 -33.47
CA GLY A 212 -3.45 -8.42 -33.04
C GLY A 212 -4.65 -7.66 -32.47
N SER A 213 -5.87 -8.20 -32.63
CA SER A 213 -7.08 -7.61 -32.07
C SER A 213 -8.10 -8.64 -31.57
N PHE A 214 -8.88 -8.24 -30.58
CA PHE A 214 -9.97 -9.02 -30.00
C PHE A 214 -11.28 -8.22 -30.10
N ASP A 215 -12.29 -8.81 -30.72
CA ASP A 215 -13.61 -8.18 -30.87
C ASP A 215 -14.47 -8.46 -29.63
N LEU A 216 -14.88 -7.37 -28.97
CA LEU A 216 -15.74 -7.37 -27.79
C LEU A 216 -16.99 -6.55 -28.09
N GLY A 217 -18.01 -7.21 -28.64
CA GLY A 217 -19.21 -6.54 -29.11
C GLY A 217 -18.89 -5.57 -30.25
N ASP A 218 -19.19 -4.29 -30.05
CA ASP A 218 -18.92 -3.19 -30.98
C ASP A 218 -17.50 -2.59 -30.83
N ARG A 219 -16.73 -3.03 -29.83
CA ARG A 219 -15.38 -2.51 -29.57
C ARG A 219 -14.32 -3.51 -30.01
N ARG A 220 -13.27 -2.99 -30.65
CA ARG A 220 -12.06 -3.74 -30.98
C ARG A 220 -10.95 -3.40 -30.00
N LEU A 221 -10.55 -4.37 -29.19
CA LEU A 221 -9.38 -4.28 -28.31
C LEU A 221 -8.15 -4.72 -29.09
N LYS A 222 -6.98 -4.17 -28.77
CA LYS A 222 -5.74 -4.44 -29.50
C LYS A 222 -4.62 -4.80 -28.55
N ASN A 223 -3.61 -5.49 -29.08
CA ASN A 223 -2.32 -5.61 -28.43
C ASN A 223 -1.64 -4.24 -28.31
N ALA A 224 -0.80 -4.09 -27.29
CA ALA A 224 0.12 -2.97 -27.20
C ALA A 224 0.91 -2.80 -28.51
N ARG A 225 1.04 -1.53 -28.96
CA ARG A 225 1.73 -1.14 -30.21
C ARG A 225 1.20 -1.81 -31.48
N ASP A 226 -0.09 -2.22 -31.49
CA ASP A 226 -0.74 -2.87 -32.62
C ASP A 226 -0.02 -4.16 -33.10
N ALA A 227 0.67 -4.85 -32.19
CA ALA A 227 1.45 -6.04 -32.52
C ALA A 227 0.57 -7.23 -32.92
N VAL A 228 1.05 -8.03 -33.87
CA VAL A 228 0.42 -9.30 -34.31
C VAL A 228 1.40 -10.43 -34.05
N PHE A 229 1.01 -11.42 -33.25
CA PHE A 229 1.91 -12.50 -32.84
C PHE A 229 1.59 -13.84 -33.53
N GLY A 230 0.43 -13.98 -34.16
CA GLY A 230 0.02 -15.20 -34.84
C GLY A 230 -0.28 -16.35 -33.86
N PRO A 231 -0.16 -17.62 -34.29
CA PRO A 231 -0.41 -18.77 -33.43
C PRO A 231 0.68 -18.89 -32.35
N ILE A 232 0.30 -18.65 -31.11
CA ILE A 232 1.20 -18.72 -29.94
C ILE A 232 0.60 -19.59 -28.83
N GLU A 233 1.45 -20.20 -28.02
CA GLU A 233 1.10 -20.90 -26.78
C GLU A 233 1.18 -19.96 -25.56
N LEU A 234 1.06 -20.50 -24.35
CA LEU A 234 1.15 -19.71 -23.12
C LEU A 234 2.55 -19.08 -22.90
N THR A 235 3.62 -19.84 -23.13
CA THR A 235 4.99 -19.40 -22.82
C THR A 235 5.36 -18.17 -23.64
N ARG A 236 5.13 -18.20 -24.96
CA ARG A 236 5.31 -17.07 -25.85
C ARG A 236 4.34 -15.94 -25.50
N ALA A 237 3.08 -16.22 -25.18
CA ALA A 237 2.13 -15.19 -24.79
C ALA A 237 2.58 -14.41 -23.55
N LEU A 238 3.21 -15.05 -22.57
CA LEU A 238 3.83 -14.40 -21.42
C LEU A 238 5.09 -13.61 -21.83
N GLN A 239 5.98 -14.19 -22.65
CA GLN A 239 7.22 -13.52 -23.11
C GLN A 239 6.96 -12.22 -23.87
N VAL A 240 5.95 -12.21 -24.76
CA VAL A 240 5.60 -11.03 -25.55
C VAL A 240 4.53 -10.18 -24.90
N SER A 241 4.03 -10.61 -23.74
CA SER A 241 2.88 -10.02 -23.07
C SER A 241 1.72 -9.76 -24.04
N SER A 242 1.29 -10.79 -24.77
CA SER A 242 0.13 -10.69 -25.69
C SER A 242 -1.11 -10.26 -24.90
N ASP A 243 -1.87 -9.27 -25.37
CA ASP A 243 -3.13 -8.89 -24.73
C ASP A 243 -4.28 -9.75 -25.27
N VAL A 244 -4.31 -10.00 -26.59
CA VAL A 244 -5.34 -10.80 -27.26
C VAL A 244 -5.42 -12.23 -26.73
N PHE A 245 -4.28 -12.86 -26.43
CA PHE A 245 -4.25 -14.17 -25.79
C PHE A 245 -5.01 -14.14 -24.46
N PHE A 246 -4.72 -13.14 -23.62
CA PHE A 246 -5.33 -13.02 -22.30
C PHE A 246 -6.76 -12.44 -22.33
N TYR A 247 -7.13 -11.64 -23.32
CA TYR A 247 -8.53 -11.28 -23.60
C TYR A 247 -9.35 -12.51 -23.93
N THR A 248 -8.78 -13.42 -24.74
CA THR A 248 -9.41 -14.70 -25.09
C THR A 248 -9.61 -15.56 -23.85
N LEU A 249 -8.60 -15.66 -22.97
CA LEU A 249 -8.74 -16.35 -21.69
C LEU A 249 -9.78 -15.71 -20.79
N GLY A 250 -9.78 -14.38 -20.67
CA GLY A 250 -10.79 -13.62 -19.92
C GLY A 250 -12.20 -13.88 -20.41
N ALA A 251 -12.41 -13.93 -21.72
CA ALA A 251 -13.72 -14.22 -22.29
C ALA A 251 -14.18 -15.65 -22.00
N ARG A 252 -13.29 -16.65 -22.18
CA ARG A 252 -13.58 -18.06 -21.87
C ARG A 252 -13.83 -18.29 -20.38
N ALA A 253 -13.04 -17.64 -19.52
CA ALA A 253 -13.18 -17.67 -18.07
C ALA A 253 -14.53 -17.12 -17.61
N ASN A 254 -15.02 -16.05 -18.22
CA ASN A 254 -16.31 -15.45 -17.86
C ASN A 254 -17.48 -16.46 -17.98
N ALA A 255 -17.41 -17.37 -18.95
CA ALA A 255 -18.41 -18.44 -19.13
C ALA A 255 -18.32 -19.54 -18.06
N ARG A 256 -17.19 -19.66 -17.36
CA ARG A 256 -16.94 -20.65 -16.29
C ARG A 256 -17.16 -20.09 -14.87
N GLY A 257 -17.65 -18.85 -14.77
CA GLY A 257 -17.83 -18.15 -13.49
C GLY A 257 -16.56 -17.38 -13.06
N PRO A 258 -16.45 -16.99 -11.77
CA PRO A 258 -15.40 -16.08 -11.32
C PRO A 258 -14.06 -16.79 -11.05
N VAL A 259 -13.57 -17.60 -12.01
CA VAL A 259 -12.34 -18.40 -11.85
C VAL A 259 -11.10 -17.51 -11.64
N ILE A 260 -10.96 -16.43 -12.42
CA ILE A 260 -9.82 -15.49 -12.31
C ILE A 260 -9.83 -14.81 -10.94
N GLN A 261 -11.01 -14.37 -10.50
CA GLN A 261 -11.19 -13.65 -9.24
C GLN A 261 -10.95 -14.55 -8.03
N ARG A 262 -11.34 -15.83 -8.10
CA ARG A 262 -11.05 -16.80 -7.02
C ARG A 262 -9.55 -17.01 -6.88
N TRP A 263 -8.87 -17.39 -7.95
CA TRP A 263 -7.42 -17.59 -7.94
C TRP A 263 -6.65 -16.32 -7.54
N ALA A 264 -7.06 -15.15 -8.01
CA ALA A 264 -6.46 -13.89 -7.56
C ALA A 264 -6.53 -13.71 -6.03
N ARG A 265 -7.67 -14.07 -5.41
CA ARG A 265 -7.85 -14.00 -3.94
C ARG A 265 -7.13 -15.11 -3.21
N ASP A 266 -7.04 -16.29 -3.80
CA ASP A 266 -6.29 -17.42 -3.23
C ASP A 266 -4.80 -17.06 -3.17
N LEU A 267 -4.28 -16.35 -4.19
CA LEU A 267 -2.94 -15.75 -4.21
C LEU A 267 -2.77 -14.49 -3.33
N GLY A 268 -3.78 -14.11 -2.53
CA GLY A 268 -3.67 -13.02 -1.56
C GLY A 268 -4.08 -11.63 -2.05
N LEU A 269 -4.51 -11.48 -3.31
CA LEU A 269 -5.00 -10.20 -3.83
C LEU A 269 -6.40 -9.85 -3.29
N GLY A 270 -6.68 -8.57 -3.08
CA GLY A 270 -7.99 -8.10 -2.63
C GLY A 270 -8.21 -8.19 -1.11
N ARG A 271 -7.15 -8.45 -0.34
CA ARG A 271 -7.10 -8.35 1.13
C ARG A 271 -5.75 -7.79 1.59
N PRO A 272 -5.67 -7.18 2.79
CA PRO A 272 -4.38 -6.82 3.38
C PRO A 272 -3.47 -8.06 3.48
N THR A 273 -2.19 -7.89 3.21
CA THR A 273 -1.18 -8.95 3.28
C THR A 273 -0.84 -9.32 4.73
N GLY A 274 -1.08 -8.40 5.66
CA GLY A 274 -0.77 -8.59 7.07
C GLY A 274 0.64 -8.14 7.44
N ILE A 275 1.28 -7.30 6.62
CA ILE A 275 2.52 -6.63 6.99
C ILE A 275 2.34 -5.85 8.29
N ASP A 276 3.40 -5.81 9.08
CA ASP A 276 3.49 -5.11 10.36
C ASP A 276 3.75 -3.60 10.17
N LEU A 277 2.98 -2.97 9.28
CA LEU A 277 2.96 -1.54 9.04
C LEU A 277 1.50 -1.03 9.03
N PRO A 278 1.23 0.17 9.58
CA PRO A 278 -0.09 0.76 9.51
C PRO A 278 -0.40 1.25 8.09
N GLY A 279 -1.69 1.46 7.81
CA GLY A 279 -2.12 2.10 6.55
C GLY A 279 -2.16 1.18 5.32
N GLU A 280 -1.97 -0.13 5.48
CA GLU A 280 -2.17 -1.09 4.39
C GLU A 280 -3.62 -1.09 3.89
N ILE A 281 -3.80 -1.01 2.57
CA ILE A 281 -5.10 -1.15 1.93
C ILE A 281 -5.33 -2.56 1.38
N SER A 282 -6.60 -2.93 1.15
CA SER A 282 -6.97 -4.24 0.60
C SER A 282 -6.81 -4.37 -0.91
N GLY A 283 -6.61 -3.28 -1.65
CA GLY A 283 -6.82 -3.28 -3.11
C GLY A 283 -8.25 -3.70 -3.50
N LEU A 284 -8.44 -4.14 -4.74
CA LEU A 284 -9.72 -4.57 -5.31
C LEU A 284 -9.54 -5.68 -6.35
N VAL A 285 -10.11 -6.86 -6.07
CA VAL A 285 -10.37 -7.91 -7.07
C VAL A 285 -11.85 -7.83 -7.45
N PRO A 286 -12.19 -7.19 -8.58
CA PRO A 286 -13.57 -6.92 -8.94
C PRO A 286 -14.27 -8.20 -9.43
N ASP A 287 -15.49 -8.41 -8.97
CA ASP A 287 -16.36 -9.50 -9.43
C ASP A 287 -17.79 -9.03 -9.65
N ARG A 288 -18.64 -9.94 -10.16
CA ARG A 288 -20.06 -9.66 -10.40
C ARG A 288 -20.78 -9.19 -9.14
N LYS A 289 -20.51 -9.79 -7.98
CA LYS A 289 -21.19 -9.44 -6.72
C LYS A 289 -20.86 -8.02 -6.30
N TRP A 290 -19.58 -7.64 -6.34
CA TRP A 290 -19.08 -6.30 -6.05
C TRP A 290 -19.69 -5.27 -7.00
N ARG A 291 -19.66 -5.56 -8.32
CA ARG A 291 -20.13 -4.61 -9.33
C ARG A 291 -21.64 -4.41 -9.29
N ASP A 292 -22.41 -5.48 -9.16
CA ASP A 292 -23.87 -5.39 -9.07
C ASP A 292 -24.31 -4.67 -7.78
N ALA A 293 -23.56 -4.83 -6.68
CA ALA A 293 -23.79 -4.07 -5.45
C ALA A 293 -23.47 -2.57 -5.61
N GLY A 294 -22.38 -2.25 -6.31
CA GLY A 294 -22.03 -0.89 -6.71
C GLY A 294 -23.13 -0.25 -7.56
N TYR A 295 -23.58 -0.94 -8.60
CA TYR A 295 -24.65 -0.48 -9.48
C TYR A 295 -25.97 -0.23 -8.73
N ARG A 296 -26.37 -1.13 -7.84
CA ARG A 296 -27.55 -0.91 -6.99
C ARG A 296 -27.43 0.32 -6.08
N ARG A 297 -26.22 0.66 -5.64
CA ARG A 297 -25.98 1.89 -4.85
C ARG A 297 -26.10 3.13 -5.73
N TYR A 298 -25.44 3.10 -6.88
CA TYR A 298 -25.52 4.15 -7.89
C TYR A 298 -26.98 4.43 -8.30
N SER A 299 -27.73 3.41 -8.73
CA SER A 299 -29.13 3.59 -9.18
C SER A 299 -30.05 4.13 -8.08
N ARG A 300 -29.80 3.79 -6.81
CA ARG A 300 -30.55 4.36 -5.67
C ARG A 300 -30.22 5.82 -5.44
N CYS A 301 -28.93 6.18 -5.52
CA CYS A 301 -28.49 7.56 -5.39
C CYS A 301 -29.06 8.44 -6.51
N VAL A 302 -28.93 8.02 -7.77
CA VAL A 302 -29.44 8.76 -8.94
C VAL A 302 -30.93 9.09 -8.79
N LYS A 303 -31.75 8.12 -8.33
CA LYS A 303 -33.17 8.33 -8.04
C LYS A 303 -33.41 9.32 -6.89
N ARG A 304 -32.60 9.25 -5.84
CA ARG A 304 -32.71 10.13 -4.66
C ARG A 304 -32.33 11.57 -4.98
N GLU A 305 -31.21 11.76 -5.68
CA GLU A 305 -30.68 13.08 -6.07
C GLU A 305 -31.40 13.67 -7.29
N LYS A 306 -32.27 12.90 -7.96
CA LYS A 306 -33.01 13.29 -9.17
C LYS A 306 -32.12 13.78 -10.32
N VAL A 307 -30.91 13.23 -10.41
CA VAL A 307 -29.97 13.48 -11.50
C VAL A 307 -30.18 12.46 -12.63
N PRO A 308 -29.95 12.79 -13.91
CA PRO A 308 -30.06 11.81 -14.99
C PRO A 308 -28.90 10.79 -14.91
N ALA A 309 -29.21 9.49 -15.02
CA ALA A 309 -28.21 8.43 -15.03
C ALA A 309 -27.21 8.59 -16.20
N ALA A 310 -26.00 8.06 -16.03
CA ALA A 310 -24.90 8.10 -16.99
C ALA A 310 -24.51 9.53 -17.45
N THR A 311 -24.68 10.52 -16.56
CA THR A 311 -24.24 11.90 -16.79
C THR A 311 -23.12 12.29 -15.83
N THR A 312 -22.34 13.30 -16.19
CA THR A 312 -21.30 13.87 -15.31
C THR A 312 -21.87 14.30 -13.96
N ALA A 313 -23.10 14.81 -13.93
CA ALA A 313 -23.78 15.17 -12.67
C ALA A 313 -24.05 13.95 -11.79
N ALA A 314 -24.49 12.83 -12.38
CA ALA A 314 -24.68 11.58 -11.64
C ALA A 314 -23.35 10.98 -11.16
N LEU A 315 -22.30 11.02 -11.97
CA LEU A 315 -20.97 10.55 -11.57
C LEU A 315 -20.43 11.32 -10.37
N LEU A 316 -20.53 12.65 -10.40
CA LEU A 316 -20.11 13.52 -9.29
C LEU A 316 -20.92 13.29 -8.01
N ALA A 317 -22.24 13.12 -8.13
CA ALA A 317 -23.12 12.95 -6.97
C ALA A 317 -23.14 11.53 -6.41
N CYS A 318 -23.00 10.51 -7.26
CA CYS A 318 -23.35 9.12 -6.94
C CYS A 318 -22.24 8.09 -7.19
N GLY A 319 -21.09 8.50 -7.74
CA GLY A 319 -19.97 7.62 -8.06
C GLY A 319 -20.10 6.90 -9.42
N GLY A 320 -19.16 5.98 -9.71
CA GLY A 320 -18.87 5.54 -11.08
C GLY A 320 -19.30 4.13 -11.51
N ILE A 321 -20.01 3.35 -10.67
CA ILE A 321 -20.44 1.99 -11.08
C ILE A 321 -21.82 2.06 -11.73
N GLU A 322 -21.83 2.46 -13.01
CA GLU A 322 -23.07 2.81 -13.73
C GLU A 322 -23.77 1.64 -14.42
N ARG A 323 -23.21 0.43 -14.34
CA ARG A 323 -23.79 -0.77 -14.94
C ARG A 323 -23.41 -2.06 -14.20
N PRO A 324 -24.20 -3.14 -14.37
CA PRO A 324 -23.85 -4.48 -13.91
C PRO A 324 -22.59 -5.05 -14.58
N TRP A 325 -22.13 -6.19 -14.07
CA TRP A 325 -20.99 -6.92 -14.62
C TRP A 325 -21.25 -7.47 -16.02
N SER A 326 -20.29 -7.28 -16.90
CA SER A 326 -20.28 -7.65 -18.31
C SER A 326 -19.07 -8.51 -18.68
N LEU A 327 -19.10 -9.12 -19.87
CA LEU A 327 -17.94 -9.83 -20.43
C LEU A 327 -16.68 -8.95 -20.46
N GLY A 328 -16.84 -7.67 -20.80
CA GLY A 328 -15.74 -6.72 -20.91
C GLY A 328 -15.00 -6.49 -19.60
N ASP A 329 -15.68 -6.63 -18.46
CA ASP A 329 -15.05 -6.47 -17.16
C ASP A 329 -14.10 -7.63 -16.86
N ASN A 330 -14.49 -8.85 -17.24
CA ASN A 330 -13.64 -10.03 -17.08
C ASN A 330 -12.47 -10.03 -18.09
N VAL A 331 -12.71 -9.53 -19.30
CA VAL A 331 -11.68 -9.35 -20.34
C VAL A 331 -10.63 -8.33 -19.90
N ASN A 332 -11.02 -7.20 -19.30
CA ASN A 332 -10.07 -6.23 -18.76
C ASN A 332 -9.33 -6.75 -17.52
N LEU A 333 -10.04 -7.44 -16.62
CA LEU A 333 -9.42 -8.06 -15.45
C LEU A 333 -8.33 -9.05 -15.85
N ALA A 334 -8.54 -9.83 -16.92
CA ALA A 334 -7.60 -10.85 -17.38
C ALA A 334 -6.20 -10.30 -17.72
N ILE A 335 -6.07 -8.99 -17.93
CA ILE A 335 -4.80 -8.29 -18.17
C ILE A 335 -4.46 -7.27 -17.06
N GLY A 336 -5.05 -7.40 -15.87
CA GLY A 336 -4.78 -6.54 -14.72
C GLY A 336 -5.26 -5.10 -14.86
N GLN A 337 -6.30 -4.87 -15.68
CA GLN A 337 -6.90 -3.56 -15.92
C GLN A 337 -8.38 -3.51 -15.50
N GLY A 338 -9.05 -2.40 -15.82
CA GLY A 338 -10.44 -2.14 -15.41
C GLY A 338 -10.50 -1.66 -13.97
N ASP A 339 -11.38 -2.27 -13.17
CA ASP A 339 -11.54 -1.95 -11.75
C ASP A 339 -10.51 -2.66 -10.85
N PHE A 340 -9.63 -3.49 -11.41
CA PHE A 340 -8.62 -4.20 -10.63
C PHE A 340 -7.60 -3.22 -10.03
N GLN A 341 -7.34 -3.40 -8.73
CA GLN A 341 -6.33 -2.64 -8.02
C GLN A 341 -5.54 -3.58 -7.09
N ALA A 342 -4.22 -3.50 -7.12
CA ALA A 342 -3.35 -4.15 -6.16
C ALA A 342 -2.23 -3.22 -5.72
N THR A 343 -1.76 -3.39 -4.50
CA THR A 343 -0.55 -2.72 -4.02
C THR A 343 0.70 -3.45 -4.55
N PRO A 344 1.86 -2.76 -4.64
CA PRO A 344 3.13 -3.42 -4.95
C PRO A 344 3.43 -4.61 -4.04
N LEU A 345 3.13 -4.50 -2.74
CA LEU A 345 3.31 -5.59 -1.79
C LEU A 345 2.36 -6.77 -2.06
N GLN A 346 1.08 -6.51 -2.36
CA GLN A 346 0.13 -7.56 -2.75
C GLN A 346 0.60 -8.32 -3.99
N MET A 347 1.16 -7.62 -4.98
CA MET A 347 1.74 -8.28 -6.15
C MET A 347 2.94 -9.14 -5.75
N ALA A 348 3.85 -8.63 -4.92
CA ALA A 348 4.99 -9.41 -4.44
C ALA A 348 4.54 -10.71 -3.74
N VAL A 349 3.54 -10.62 -2.85
CA VAL A 349 2.94 -11.79 -2.17
C VAL A 349 2.32 -12.77 -3.17
N ALA A 350 1.58 -12.28 -4.16
CA ALA A 350 1.00 -13.15 -5.19
C ALA A 350 2.08 -13.90 -5.99
N TYR A 351 3.18 -13.22 -6.36
CA TYR A 351 4.30 -13.86 -7.03
C TYR A 351 5.05 -14.84 -6.13
N SER A 352 5.22 -14.53 -4.83
CA SER A 352 5.81 -15.49 -3.88
C SER A 352 4.97 -16.77 -3.79
N THR A 353 3.64 -16.66 -3.83
CA THR A 353 2.75 -17.82 -3.80
C THR A 353 2.82 -18.63 -5.10
N ILE A 354 3.06 -18.00 -6.25
CA ILE A 354 3.22 -18.71 -7.53
C ILE A 354 4.55 -19.50 -7.59
N VAL A 355 5.58 -19.03 -6.90
CA VAL A 355 6.92 -19.63 -6.92
C VAL A 355 7.01 -20.87 -6.03
N ASN A 356 6.16 -21.00 -5.01
CA ASN A 356 6.17 -22.10 -4.03
C ASN A 356 5.05 -23.12 -4.26
#